data_AF-A0A9W8IYY8-F1
#
_entry.id   AF-A0A9W8IYY8-F1
#
_cell.length_a   1.000
_cell.length_b   1.000
_cell.length_c   1.000
_cell.angle_alpha   90.00
_cell.angle_beta   90.00
_cell.angle_gamma   90.00
#
_symmetry.space_group_name_H-M   'P 1'
#
loop_
_entity.id
_entity.type
_entity.pdbx_description
1 polymer ?
#
loop_
_entity_poly.entity_id
_entity_poly.type
_entity_poly.pdbx_seq_one_letter_code
_entity_poly.pdbx_strand_id
1 'polypeptide(L)'
;MSNIEFFNNSQGVQAETIKFVTNIPSPPGVGPLEKLKAQIAAGAIHDSRERCDAPKCHPDTRVAVQDDLYSWITDGDGETDQPKKIKWVTGPAGTGKTAVMGSLSERCKGGGVLAATFFFASWSASIGRRQKTALVATLAHQLARYHPDLREEISKVIEADSDIFDKNLHTQMEVLVLGPLKEIACRPNRPGLRGAIIIDGVDECEAEQYYDTTSTESESESLPPRTKDQDQLEILEVLGAASSDPSFPFRILVASRPERVFREFFDPESNPTPFAQKLDLHEDYNADSDITLFFEAQFSRIRRRYNLPSSWPPPGAIQTLVENASGQFIYAATVIRFLDTGHREPPKALLEAILKLGAKVNSTNPLKQLDILYSRILESSPDPPISVRWIRVINLINLRHVVGRDVPKASALSMNTLLADDPESSEAEHLLGSLHSLIRIPPPSDQATTGYDFYHKSLFEFFEDPHRCGNLYVEAGEIRMFMWDGFVRACMMPLVSLQPDM
;
A
#
# COMPACT_ATOMS: atom_id res chain seq x y z
N MET A 1 -32.79 10.90 -39.17
CA MET A 1 -33.97 11.17 -38.33
C MET A 1 -35.21 10.75 -39.10
N SER A 2 -35.87 9.70 -38.66
CA SER A 2 -37.20 9.31 -39.14
C SER A 2 -38.23 9.99 -38.24
N ASN A 3 -39.10 10.83 -38.79
CA ASN A 3 -40.25 11.35 -38.04
C ASN A 3 -41.21 10.19 -37.76
N ILE A 4 -41.40 9.86 -36.48
CA ILE A 4 -42.42 8.92 -36.03
C ILE A 4 -43.59 9.76 -35.51
N GLU A 5 -44.71 9.71 -36.22
CA GLU A 5 -45.95 10.36 -35.82
C GLU A 5 -46.84 9.34 -35.11
N PHE A 6 -47.08 9.54 -33.81
CA PHE A 6 -47.82 8.58 -32.98
C PHE A 6 -49.36 8.72 -33.08
N PHE A 7 -49.87 9.82 -33.66
CA PHE A 7 -51.32 10.12 -33.71
C PHE A 7 -51.77 10.65 -35.07
N ASN A 8 -51.33 10.00 -36.15
CA ASN A 8 -51.66 10.47 -37.49
C ASN A 8 -53.16 10.30 -37.78
N ASN A 9 -53.81 11.33 -38.34
CA ASN A 9 -55.25 11.40 -38.65
C ASN A 9 -56.24 11.21 -37.47
N SER A 10 -55.83 11.49 -36.23
CA SER A 10 -56.73 11.40 -35.06
C SER A 10 -57.51 12.71 -34.84
N GLN A 11 -58.81 12.65 -34.55
CA GLN A 11 -59.60 13.81 -34.08
C GLN A 11 -60.28 13.50 -32.73
N GLY A 12 -60.24 14.46 -31.79
CA GLY A 12 -60.89 14.33 -30.47
C GLY A 12 -60.04 13.72 -29.36
N VAL A 13 -58.71 13.67 -29.49
CA VAL A 13 -57.83 13.16 -28.43
C VAL A 13 -57.79 14.15 -27.25
N GLN A 14 -58.21 13.69 -26.07
CA GLN A 14 -58.01 14.39 -24.80
C GLN A 14 -57.07 13.57 -23.91
N ALA A 15 -56.00 14.20 -23.45
CA ALA A 15 -55.06 13.63 -22.51
C ALA A 15 -55.09 14.47 -21.23
N GLU A 16 -55.38 13.85 -20.09
CA GLU A 16 -55.43 14.56 -18.80
C GLU A 16 -54.03 14.95 -18.30
N THR A 17 -53.00 14.17 -18.61
CA THR A 17 -51.59 14.51 -18.31
C THR A 17 -50.65 13.83 -19.29
N ILE A 18 -49.80 14.61 -19.96
CA ILE A 18 -48.75 14.10 -20.86
C ILE A 18 -47.39 14.34 -20.19
N LYS A 19 -46.60 13.29 -19.97
CA LYS A 19 -45.19 13.39 -19.55
C LYS A 19 -44.29 13.05 -20.73
N PHE A 20 -43.48 14.01 -21.16
CA PHE A 20 -42.40 13.77 -22.12
C PHE A 20 -41.13 13.40 -21.36
N VAL A 21 -40.61 12.20 -21.59
CA VAL A 21 -39.28 11.79 -21.13
C VAL A 21 -38.33 11.86 -22.33
N THR A 22 -37.70 13.01 -22.51
CA THR A 22 -36.62 13.17 -23.47
C THR A 22 -35.32 12.67 -22.85
N ASN A 23 -34.89 11.46 -23.22
CA ASN A 23 -33.49 11.06 -23.07
C ASN A 23 -32.68 11.82 -24.11
N ILE A 24 -32.25 13.04 -23.76
CA ILE A 24 -31.22 13.75 -24.50
C ILE A 24 -29.91 13.03 -24.15
N PRO A 25 -29.23 12.35 -25.09
CA PRO A 25 -27.86 11.95 -24.83
C PRO A 25 -27.09 13.26 -24.67
N SER A 26 -26.58 13.51 -23.46
CA SER A 26 -25.64 14.59 -23.22
C SER A 26 -24.54 14.54 -24.29
N PRO A 27 -24.01 15.70 -24.75
CA PRO A 27 -22.83 15.71 -25.61
C PRO A 27 -21.71 14.90 -24.94
N PRO A 28 -20.68 14.44 -25.67
CA PRO A 28 -19.59 13.63 -25.11
C PRO A 28 -18.69 14.49 -24.19
N GLY A 29 -19.26 14.98 -23.09
CA GLY A 29 -18.55 15.38 -21.90
C GLY A 29 -18.23 14.13 -21.09
N VAL A 30 -17.12 14.20 -20.36
CA VAL A 30 -16.71 13.16 -19.41
C VAL A 30 -17.87 12.91 -18.44
N GLY A 31 -18.54 11.76 -18.56
CA GLY A 31 -19.68 11.42 -17.69
C GLY A 31 -19.27 11.46 -16.21
N PRO A 32 -20.19 11.68 -15.27
CA PRO A 32 -19.87 11.83 -13.84
C PRO A 32 -18.98 10.71 -13.28
N LEU A 33 -19.19 9.47 -13.71
CA LEU A 33 -18.37 8.34 -13.28
C LEU A 33 -16.95 8.32 -13.88
N GLU A 34 -16.76 8.90 -15.06
CA GLU A 34 -15.41 9.08 -15.62
C GLU A 34 -14.68 10.22 -14.88
N LYS A 35 -15.40 11.26 -14.43
CA LYS A 35 -14.81 12.27 -13.52
C LYS A 35 -14.38 11.64 -12.19
N LEU A 36 -15.23 10.80 -11.60
CA LEU A 36 -14.87 10.04 -10.40
C LEU A 36 -13.63 9.17 -10.62
N LYS A 37 -13.60 8.44 -11.73
CA LYS A 37 -12.48 7.57 -12.11
C LYS A 37 -11.17 8.32 -12.34
N ALA A 38 -11.21 9.59 -12.72
CA ALA A 38 -10.01 10.42 -12.84
C ALA A 38 -9.38 10.76 -11.48
N GLN A 39 -10.14 10.66 -10.39
CA GLN A 39 -9.74 11.06 -9.04
C GLN A 39 -9.41 9.87 -8.12
N ILE A 40 -9.48 8.63 -8.63
CA ILE A 40 -9.20 7.43 -7.83
C ILE A 40 -7.71 7.08 -7.84
N ALA A 41 -7.28 6.39 -6.78
CA ALA A 41 -6.03 5.66 -6.75
C ALA A 41 -6.28 4.21 -7.19
N ALA A 42 -6.28 3.96 -8.50
CA ALA A 42 -6.55 2.62 -9.04
C ALA A 42 -5.59 1.55 -8.48
N GLY A 43 -4.34 1.91 -8.21
CA GLY A 43 -3.35 1.05 -7.57
C GLY A 43 -3.67 0.65 -6.12
N ALA A 44 -4.52 1.41 -5.41
CA ALA A 44 -4.92 1.13 -4.03
C ALA A 44 -5.93 -0.03 -3.91
N ILE A 45 -6.59 -0.39 -5.01
CA ILE A 45 -7.59 -1.46 -5.02
C ILE A 45 -6.87 -2.83 -4.92
N HIS A 46 -7.42 -3.76 -4.14
CA HIS A 46 -6.76 -5.03 -3.84
C HIS A 46 -6.32 -5.85 -5.07
N ASP A 47 -7.05 -5.79 -6.18
CA ASP A 47 -6.80 -6.52 -7.44
C ASP A 47 -6.13 -5.66 -8.51
N SER A 48 -5.51 -4.54 -8.12
CA SER A 48 -4.77 -3.67 -9.04
C SER A 48 -3.50 -4.34 -9.58
N ARG A 49 -3.07 -3.92 -10.77
CA ARG A 49 -1.81 -4.39 -11.37
C ARG A 49 -0.60 -4.11 -10.50
N GLU A 50 -0.58 -2.98 -9.80
CA GLU A 50 0.49 -2.62 -8.85
C GLU A 50 0.59 -3.60 -7.68
N ARG A 51 -0.46 -4.39 -7.43
CA ARG A 51 -0.53 -5.37 -6.35
C ARG A 51 -0.41 -6.82 -6.82
N CYS A 52 -0.04 -7.08 -8.07
CA CYS A 52 0.14 -8.46 -8.56
C CYS A 52 1.15 -9.26 -7.70
N ASP A 53 2.20 -8.59 -7.22
CA ASP A 53 3.24 -9.15 -6.35
C ASP A 53 3.11 -8.67 -4.89
N ALA A 54 1.93 -8.17 -4.51
CA ALA A 54 1.67 -7.79 -3.13
C ALA A 54 1.75 -9.03 -2.22
N PRO A 55 2.25 -8.87 -0.98
CA PRO A 55 2.36 -10.00 -0.07
C PRO A 55 0.98 -10.59 0.22
N LYS A 56 0.92 -11.92 0.24
CA LYS A 56 -0.23 -12.71 0.68
C LYS A 56 0.21 -13.68 1.76
N CYS A 57 -0.72 -14.10 2.60
CA CYS A 57 -0.46 -15.16 3.57
C CYS A 57 -0.11 -16.44 2.80
N HIS A 58 0.86 -17.20 3.32
CA HIS A 58 1.03 -18.57 2.87
C HIS A 58 -0.26 -19.34 3.21
N PRO A 59 -0.74 -20.28 2.36
CA PRO A 59 -2.04 -20.93 2.53
C PRO A 59 -2.28 -21.51 3.93
N ASP A 60 -1.23 -22.02 4.55
CA ASP A 60 -1.28 -22.65 5.88
C ASP A 60 -0.95 -21.70 7.05
N THR A 61 -0.81 -20.40 6.81
CA THR A 61 -0.41 -19.41 7.84
C THR A 61 -1.50 -18.39 8.10
N ARG A 62 -1.60 -17.90 9.36
CA ARG A 62 -2.57 -16.88 9.77
C ARG A 62 -4.01 -17.27 9.45
N VAL A 63 -4.31 -18.58 9.40
CA VAL A 63 -5.63 -19.12 9.07
C VAL A 63 -6.64 -18.70 10.13
N ALA A 64 -6.30 -18.88 11.42
CA ALA A 64 -7.17 -18.49 12.54
C ALA A 64 -7.49 -16.99 12.55
N VAL A 65 -6.51 -16.13 12.25
CA VAL A 65 -6.71 -14.68 12.13
C VAL A 65 -7.69 -14.36 11.00
N GLN A 66 -7.49 -14.97 9.83
CA GLN A 66 -8.37 -14.76 8.69
C GLN A 66 -9.78 -15.28 8.95
N ASP A 67 -9.93 -16.39 9.66
CA ASP A 67 -11.21 -16.94 10.06
C ASP A 67 -11.96 -16.01 11.03
N ASP A 68 -11.32 -15.53 12.08
CA ASP A 68 -11.90 -14.57 13.04
C ASP A 68 -12.35 -13.27 12.34
N LEU A 69 -11.47 -12.68 11.52
CA LEU A 69 -11.81 -11.48 10.76
C LEU A 69 -12.95 -11.73 9.78
N TYR A 70 -12.97 -12.87 9.10
CA TYR A 70 -14.02 -13.22 8.15
C TYR A 70 -15.36 -13.48 8.85
N SER A 71 -15.39 -14.24 9.95
CA SER A 71 -16.60 -14.45 10.75
C SER A 71 -17.14 -13.15 11.31
N TRP A 72 -16.27 -12.24 11.74
CA TRP A 72 -16.69 -10.92 12.19
C TRP A 72 -17.34 -10.09 11.05
N ILE A 73 -16.87 -10.24 9.81
CA ILE A 73 -17.49 -9.59 8.64
C ILE A 73 -18.87 -10.18 8.35
N THR A 74 -19.03 -11.50 8.37
CA THR A 74 -20.25 -12.18 7.93
C THR A 74 -21.32 -12.28 9.01
N ASP A 75 -20.90 -12.65 10.22
CA ASP A 75 -21.78 -13.03 11.32
C ASP A 75 -21.94 -11.88 12.32
N GLY A 76 -21.01 -10.93 12.28
CA GLY A 76 -21.02 -9.73 13.09
C GLY A 76 -20.57 -9.95 14.52
N ASP A 77 -21.09 -9.11 15.43
CA ASP A 77 -20.72 -9.11 16.85
C ASP A 77 -21.68 -9.96 17.71
N GLY A 78 -22.53 -10.78 17.09
CA GLY A 78 -23.61 -11.50 17.77
C GLY A 78 -24.73 -10.57 18.28
N GLU A 79 -25.44 -10.99 19.33
CA GLU A 79 -26.53 -10.26 19.99
C GLU A 79 -26.03 -9.14 20.93
N THR A 80 -25.01 -8.38 20.55
CA THR A 80 -24.61 -7.19 21.33
C THR A 80 -25.50 -5.99 21.00
N ASP A 81 -25.98 -5.29 22.03
CA ASP A 81 -26.82 -4.08 21.91
C ASP A 81 -26.17 -2.93 21.12
N GLN A 82 -24.85 -2.96 20.92
CA GLN A 82 -24.08 -1.98 20.14
C GLN A 82 -23.07 -2.68 19.22
N PRO A 83 -23.46 -3.05 17.98
CA PRO A 83 -22.55 -3.68 17.03
C PRO A 83 -21.44 -2.70 16.64
N LYS A 84 -20.19 -3.14 16.78
CA LYS A 84 -19.01 -2.33 16.47
C LYS A 84 -18.72 -2.50 15.00
N LYS A 85 -18.86 -1.42 14.23
CA LYS A 85 -18.63 -1.46 12.78
C LYS A 85 -17.16 -1.30 12.39
N ILE A 86 -16.27 -0.96 13.33
CA ILE A 86 -14.83 -0.84 13.07
C ILE A 86 -14.07 -1.91 13.85
N LYS A 87 -13.11 -2.55 13.18
CA LYS A 87 -12.08 -3.37 13.83
C LYS A 87 -10.69 -2.90 13.38
N TRP A 88 -9.87 -2.51 14.35
CA TRP A 88 -8.50 -2.06 14.17
C TRP A 88 -7.55 -3.25 14.34
N VAL A 89 -6.89 -3.62 13.24
CA VAL A 89 -5.87 -4.67 13.21
C VAL A 89 -4.50 -4.04 13.31
N THR A 90 -3.83 -4.28 14.43
CA THR A 90 -2.56 -3.62 14.76
C THR A 90 -1.41 -4.61 14.94
N GLY A 91 -0.20 -4.07 15.00
CA GLY A 91 1.02 -4.81 15.27
C GLY A 91 2.25 -4.10 14.69
N PRO A 92 3.46 -4.43 15.16
CA PRO A 92 4.71 -3.86 14.64
C PRO A 92 4.94 -4.06 13.14
N ALA A 93 6.01 -3.43 12.63
CA ALA A 93 6.48 -3.65 11.28
C ALA A 93 6.75 -5.15 11.03
N GLY A 94 6.39 -5.65 9.84
CA GLY A 94 6.72 -7.02 9.45
C GLY A 94 5.89 -8.13 10.11
N THR A 95 4.85 -7.85 10.89
CA THR A 95 3.95 -8.89 11.46
C THR A 95 3.00 -9.54 10.46
N GLY A 96 2.88 -8.99 9.24
CA GLY A 96 2.06 -9.54 8.16
C GLY A 96 0.68 -8.90 7.98
N LYS A 97 0.41 -7.72 8.57
CA LYS A 97 -0.87 -6.98 8.41
C LYS A 97 -1.35 -6.89 6.95
N THR A 98 -0.53 -6.34 6.05
CA THR A 98 -0.85 -6.22 4.62
C THR A 98 -1.11 -7.57 3.94
N ALA A 99 -0.40 -8.63 4.37
CA ALA A 99 -0.59 -9.97 3.84
C ALA A 99 -1.94 -10.57 4.26
N VAL A 100 -2.33 -10.36 5.53
CA VAL A 100 -3.64 -10.73 6.06
C VAL A 100 -4.74 -9.95 5.34
N MET A 101 -4.61 -8.63 5.22
CA MET A 101 -5.60 -7.78 4.54
C MET A 101 -5.74 -8.13 3.06
N GLY A 102 -4.64 -8.43 2.37
CA GLY A 102 -4.64 -8.89 0.98
C GLY A 102 -5.40 -10.21 0.81
N SER A 103 -5.05 -11.22 1.62
CA SER A 103 -5.68 -12.56 1.55
C SER A 103 -7.15 -12.52 1.94
N LEU A 104 -7.49 -11.72 2.96
CA LEU A 104 -8.86 -11.50 3.40
C LEU A 104 -9.69 -10.78 2.34
N SER A 105 -9.11 -9.82 1.61
CA SER A 105 -9.80 -9.15 0.49
C SER A 105 -10.19 -10.15 -0.60
N GLU A 106 -9.30 -11.08 -0.97
CA GLU A 106 -9.60 -12.13 -1.95
C GLU A 106 -10.70 -13.08 -1.45
N ARG A 107 -10.63 -13.48 -0.18
CA ARG A 107 -11.67 -14.30 0.45
C ARG A 107 -13.03 -13.59 0.48
N CYS A 108 -13.06 -12.31 0.86
CA CYS A 108 -14.28 -11.50 0.88
C CYS A 108 -14.86 -11.31 -0.53
N LYS A 109 -14.01 -11.14 -1.55
CA LYS A 109 -14.45 -11.07 -2.95
C LYS A 109 -15.07 -12.39 -3.41
N GLY A 110 -14.42 -13.52 -3.11
CA GLY A 110 -14.96 -14.85 -3.40
C GLY A 110 -16.27 -15.15 -2.67
N GLY A 111 -16.44 -14.63 -1.45
CA GLY A 111 -17.68 -14.72 -0.67
C GLY A 111 -18.76 -13.68 -1.02
N GLY A 112 -18.50 -12.75 -1.94
CA GLY A 112 -19.45 -11.70 -2.32
C GLY A 112 -19.76 -10.68 -1.23
N VAL A 113 -18.86 -10.50 -0.25
CA VAL A 113 -19.00 -9.57 0.88
C VAL A 113 -17.99 -8.42 0.86
N LEU A 114 -17.17 -8.30 -0.20
CA LEU A 114 -16.24 -7.19 -0.35
C LEU A 114 -16.94 -5.96 -0.95
N ALA A 115 -17.01 -4.86 -0.19
CA ALA A 115 -17.61 -3.62 -0.66
C ALA A 115 -16.56 -2.69 -1.30
N ALA A 116 -15.44 -2.46 -0.62
CA ALA A 116 -14.35 -1.64 -1.12
C ALA A 116 -13.02 -1.97 -0.43
N THR A 117 -11.92 -1.60 -1.08
CA THR A 117 -10.56 -1.78 -0.57
C THR A 117 -9.71 -0.54 -0.81
N PHE A 118 -8.81 -0.23 0.10
CA PHE A 118 -7.81 0.81 -0.09
C PHE A 118 -6.51 0.44 0.61
N PHE A 119 -5.45 0.25 -0.16
CA PHE A 119 -4.12 -0.10 0.32
C PHE A 119 -3.17 1.07 0.14
N PHE A 120 -2.93 1.80 1.23
CA PHE A 120 -1.87 2.80 1.29
C PHE A 120 -0.52 2.14 1.06
N ALA A 121 0.41 2.90 0.48
CA ALA A 121 1.78 2.46 0.29
C ALA A 121 2.69 3.67 0.17
N SER A 122 3.49 3.97 1.20
CA SER A 122 4.36 5.17 1.22
C SER A 122 5.44 5.13 0.13
N TRP A 123 5.69 3.96 -0.46
CA TRP A 123 6.68 3.75 -1.53
C TRP A 123 6.08 3.75 -2.93
N SER A 124 4.77 3.98 -3.05
CA SER A 124 4.10 3.98 -4.35
C SER A 124 4.43 5.24 -5.13
N ALA A 125 4.66 5.10 -6.43
CA ALA A 125 4.72 6.24 -7.34
C ALA A 125 3.38 6.99 -7.44
N SER A 126 2.25 6.37 -7.07
CA SER A 126 0.95 7.03 -7.11
C SER A 126 0.74 7.90 -5.86
N ILE A 127 0.60 9.22 -6.04
CA ILE A 127 0.28 10.17 -4.97
C ILE A 127 -1.02 9.75 -4.26
N GLY A 128 -2.02 9.35 -5.03
CA GLY A 128 -3.30 8.90 -4.49
C GLY A 128 -3.19 7.68 -3.57
N ARG A 129 -2.10 6.90 -3.60
CA ARG A 129 -1.86 5.80 -2.65
C ARG A 129 -1.03 6.20 -1.44
N ARG A 130 -0.32 7.32 -1.51
CA ARG A 130 0.50 7.86 -0.44
C ARG A 130 -0.27 8.84 0.42
N GLN A 131 -1.23 9.55 -0.15
CA GLN A 131 -2.01 10.59 0.53
C GLN A 131 -3.48 10.19 0.66
N LYS A 132 -4.19 10.86 1.58
CA LYS A 132 -5.62 10.65 1.84
C LYS A 132 -6.54 11.10 0.71
N THR A 133 -6.05 11.96 -0.21
CA THR A 133 -6.86 12.70 -1.20
C THR A 133 -7.72 11.81 -2.09
N ALA A 134 -7.22 10.64 -2.48
CA ALA A 134 -7.96 9.71 -3.33
C ALA A 134 -8.80 8.67 -2.54
N LEU A 135 -8.75 8.66 -1.20
CA LEU A 135 -9.37 7.62 -0.37
C LEU A 135 -10.87 7.53 -0.64
N VAL A 136 -11.60 8.62 -0.41
CA VAL A 136 -13.08 8.60 -0.52
C VAL A 136 -13.53 8.39 -1.96
N ALA A 137 -12.91 9.07 -2.92
CA ALA A 137 -13.22 8.88 -4.34
C ALA A 137 -13.04 7.41 -4.77
N THR A 138 -11.98 6.74 -4.30
CA THR A 138 -11.71 5.32 -4.60
C THR A 138 -12.71 4.38 -3.92
N LEU A 139 -13.15 4.69 -2.71
CA LEU A 139 -14.21 3.94 -2.02
C LEU A 139 -15.55 4.10 -2.76
N ALA A 140 -15.96 5.33 -3.06
CA ALA A 140 -17.18 5.64 -3.79
C ALA A 140 -17.21 4.98 -5.18
N HIS A 141 -16.08 4.98 -5.89
CA HIS A 141 -15.95 4.30 -7.19
C HIS A 141 -16.18 2.79 -7.09
N GLN A 142 -15.62 2.12 -6.09
CA GLN A 142 -15.82 0.68 -5.88
C GLN A 142 -17.28 0.39 -5.53
N LEU A 143 -17.89 1.19 -4.65
CA LEU A 143 -19.30 1.06 -4.29
C LEU A 143 -20.23 1.22 -5.51
N ALA A 144 -20.01 2.26 -6.32
CA ALA A 144 -20.73 2.49 -7.58
C ALA A 144 -20.53 1.37 -8.60
N ARG A 145 -19.37 0.71 -8.60
CA ARG A 145 -19.07 -0.41 -9.51
C ARG A 145 -19.85 -1.67 -9.16
N TYR A 146 -20.01 -1.97 -7.87
CA TYR A 146 -20.65 -3.20 -7.41
C TYR A 146 -22.16 -3.06 -7.16
N HIS A 147 -22.66 -1.83 -6.96
CA HIS A 147 -24.06 -1.57 -6.64
C HIS A 147 -24.69 -0.55 -7.62
N PRO A 148 -25.58 -0.99 -8.52
CA PRO A 148 -26.24 -0.11 -9.48
C PRO A 148 -27.03 1.04 -8.83
N ASP A 149 -27.70 0.80 -7.70
CA ASP A 149 -28.44 1.85 -6.99
C ASP A 149 -27.51 2.98 -6.50
N LEU A 150 -26.36 2.61 -5.93
CA LEU A 150 -25.34 3.58 -5.49
C LEU A 150 -24.71 4.29 -6.68
N ARG A 151 -24.53 3.59 -7.81
CA ARG A 151 -24.01 4.18 -9.04
C ARG A 151 -24.86 5.36 -9.51
N GLU A 152 -26.18 5.21 -9.50
CA GLU A 152 -27.11 6.25 -9.92
C GLU A 152 -27.05 7.47 -8.99
N GLU A 153 -27.10 7.26 -7.67
CA GLU A 153 -27.08 8.35 -6.70
C GLU A 153 -25.72 9.08 -6.69
N ILE A 154 -24.61 8.35 -6.72
CA ILE A 154 -23.26 8.95 -6.83
C ILE A 154 -23.13 9.76 -8.12
N SER A 155 -23.69 9.28 -9.24
CA SER A 155 -23.64 10.01 -10.52
C SER A 155 -24.38 11.34 -10.43
N LYS A 156 -25.57 11.38 -9.82
CA LYS A 156 -26.34 12.62 -9.63
C LYS A 156 -25.60 13.64 -8.78
N VAL A 157 -24.96 13.17 -7.70
CA VAL A 157 -24.18 14.03 -6.80
C VAL A 157 -23.01 14.70 -7.54
N ILE A 158 -22.26 13.94 -8.34
CA ILE A 158 -21.12 14.48 -9.12
C ILE A 158 -21.57 15.43 -10.24
N GLU A 159 -22.76 15.21 -10.81
CA GLU A 159 -23.34 16.15 -11.77
C GLU A 159 -23.77 17.47 -11.11
N ALA A 160 -24.23 17.42 -9.87
CA ALA A 160 -24.66 18.59 -9.11
C ALA A 160 -23.50 19.41 -8.54
N ASP A 161 -22.39 18.77 -8.19
CA ASP A 161 -21.24 19.38 -7.51
C ASP A 161 -19.92 18.92 -8.15
N SER A 162 -19.43 19.70 -9.12
CA SER A 162 -18.18 19.38 -9.84
C SER A 162 -16.93 19.50 -8.98
N ASP A 163 -16.98 20.33 -7.94
CA ASP A 163 -15.82 20.73 -7.15
C ASP A 163 -15.68 19.84 -5.90
N ILE A 164 -16.47 18.77 -5.81
CA ILE A 164 -16.50 17.85 -4.67
C ILE A 164 -15.13 17.23 -4.38
N PHE A 165 -14.31 16.99 -5.41
CA PHE A 165 -12.99 16.37 -5.27
C PHE A 165 -11.94 17.31 -4.66
N ASP A 166 -12.19 18.61 -4.67
CA ASP A 166 -11.33 19.63 -4.05
C ASP A 166 -11.76 19.94 -2.60
N LYS A 167 -12.85 19.33 -2.11
CA LYS A 167 -13.34 19.51 -0.74
C LYS A 167 -12.59 18.60 0.23
N ASN A 168 -12.64 18.96 1.52
CA ASN A 168 -12.07 18.15 2.59
C ASN A 168 -12.67 16.74 2.67
N LEU A 169 -11.96 15.83 3.33
CA LEU A 169 -12.28 14.41 3.35
C LEU A 169 -13.65 14.11 3.97
N HIS A 170 -14.03 14.88 5.01
CA HIS A 170 -15.36 14.79 5.64
C HIS A 170 -16.49 15.11 4.66
N THR A 171 -16.34 16.19 3.90
CA THR A 171 -17.35 16.60 2.92
C THR A 171 -17.45 15.58 1.80
N GLN A 172 -16.32 15.07 1.31
CA GLN A 172 -16.33 14.00 0.32
C GLN A 172 -17.05 12.75 0.85
N MET A 173 -16.79 12.32 2.09
CA MET A 173 -17.43 11.12 2.65
C MET A 173 -18.94 11.32 2.82
N GLU A 174 -19.36 12.47 3.33
CA GLU A 174 -20.78 12.78 3.50
C GLU A 174 -21.50 12.79 2.16
N VAL A 175 -20.93 13.46 1.15
CA VAL A 175 -21.60 13.72 -0.13
C VAL A 175 -21.49 12.53 -1.09
N LEU A 176 -20.34 11.87 -1.19
CA LEU A 176 -20.10 10.78 -2.15
C LEU A 176 -20.46 9.39 -1.62
N VAL A 177 -20.58 9.20 -0.31
CA VAL A 177 -20.84 7.88 0.31
C VAL A 177 -22.08 7.89 1.17
N LEU A 178 -22.14 8.72 2.22
CA LEU A 178 -23.25 8.69 3.19
C LEU A 178 -24.57 9.20 2.60
N GLY A 179 -24.56 10.30 1.86
CA GLY A 179 -25.73 10.85 1.16
C GLY A 179 -26.39 9.81 0.24
N PRO A 180 -25.66 9.21 -0.71
CA PRO A 180 -26.17 8.12 -1.54
C PRO A 180 -26.72 6.93 -0.74
N LEU A 181 -26.07 6.55 0.37
CA LEU A 181 -26.56 5.48 1.24
C LEU A 181 -27.88 5.85 1.95
N LYS A 182 -28.01 7.09 2.43
CA LYS A 182 -29.23 7.63 3.07
C LYS A 182 -30.40 7.63 2.08
N GLU A 183 -30.18 8.10 0.86
CA GLU A 183 -31.20 8.10 -0.18
C GLU A 183 -31.71 6.68 -0.49
N ILE A 184 -30.78 5.72 -0.58
CA ILE A 184 -31.13 4.31 -0.82
C ILE A 184 -31.83 3.68 0.38
N ALA A 185 -31.41 4.01 1.60
CA ALA A 185 -32.00 3.50 2.83
C ALA A 185 -33.48 3.92 2.99
N CYS A 186 -33.85 5.08 2.44
CA CYS A 186 -35.22 5.59 2.41
C CYS A 186 -36.12 4.93 1.34
N ARG A 187 -35.57 4.14 0.41
CA ARG A 187 -36.36 3.50 -0.66
C ARG A 187 -37.18 2.32 -0.13
N PRO A 188 -38.41 2.11 -0.63
CA PRO A 188 -39.27 1.00 -0.19
C PRO A 188 -38.71 -0.39 -0.52
N ASN A 189 -37.96 -0.52 -1.62
CA ASN A 189 -37.24 -1.75 -2.01
C ASN A 189 -35.74 -1.59 -1.73
N ARG A 190 -35.36 -1.23 -0.50
CA ARG A 190 -33.96 -1.00 -0.15
C ARG A 190 -33.12 -2.27 -0.39
N PRO A 191 -31.98 -2.17 -1.10
CA PRO A 191 -31.05 -3.29 -1.22
C PRO A 191 -30.50 -3.64 0.17
N GLY A 192 -30.37 -4.94 0.46
CA GLY A 192 -29.72 -5.45 1.66
C GLY A 192 -28.20 -5.30 1.59
N LEU A 193 -27.72 -4.06 1.49
CA LEU A 193 -26.31 -3.74 1.45
C LEU A 193 -25.65 -4.27 2.73
N ARG A 194 -24.53 -4.96 2.54
CA ARG A 194 -23.67 -5.47 3.60
C ARG A 194 -22.30 -5.75 3.00
N GLY A 195 -21.28 -5.80 3.85
CA GLY A 195 -19.95 -6.18 3.42
C GLY A 195 -18.85 -5.47 4.20
N ALA A 196 -17.63 -5.63 3.70
CA ALA A 196 -16.43 -5.08 4.31
C ALA A 196 -15.79 -4.00 3.44
N ILE A 197 -15.37 -2.92 4.10
CA ILE A 197 -14.41 -1.96 3.59
C ILE A 197 -13.07 -2.25 4.28
N ILE A 198 -12.05 -2.60 3.50
CA ILE A 198 -10.72 -2.95 4.03
C ILE A 198 -9.73 -1.84 3.69
N ILE A 199 -9.16 -1.23 4.72
CA ILE A 199 -8.20 -0.13 4.60
C ILE A 199 -6.89 -0.57 5.26
N ASP A 200 -5.85 -0.75 4.47
CA ASP A 200 -4.54 -1.23 4.93
C ASP A 200 -3.48 -0.13 4.84
N GLY A 201 -2.60 -0.10 5.83
CA GLY A 201 -1.42 0.76 5.84
C GLY A 201 -1.75 2.22 6.12
N VAL A 202 -2.74 2.55 6.96
CA VAL A 202 -3.03 3.96 7.30
C VAL A 202 -1.81 4.65 7.94
N ASP A 203 -0.93 3.89 8.61
CA ASP A 203 0.38 4.37 9.08
C ASP A 203 1.36 4.77 7.96
N GLU A 204 1.08 4.37 6.72
CA GLU A 204 1.83 4.74 5.52
C GLU A 204 1.26 5.96 4.80
N CYS A 205 0.17 6.56 5.28
CA CYS A 205 -0.29 7.85 4.79
C CYS A 205 0.79 8.91 5.03
N GLU A 206 1.18 9.62 3.98
CA GLU A 206 2.05 10.78 4.01
C GLU A 206 1.22 12.03 4.25
N ALA A 207 1.86 13.06 4.80
CA ALA A 207 1.23 14.36 4.95
C ALA A 207 0.99 15.02 3.60
N GLU A 208 -0.17 15.61 3.43
CA GLU A 208 -0.50 16.49 2.32
C GLU A 208 0.35 17.77 2.44
N GLN A 209 1.31 17.93 1.53
CA GLN A 209 2.19 19.09 1.48
C GLN A 209 1.59 20.14 0.55
N TYR A 210 1.09 21.23 1.12
CA TYR A 210 0.62 22.39 0.36
C TYR A 210 1.84 23.26 0.00
N TYR A 211 2.45 23.01 -1.16
CA TYR A 211 3.44 23.94 -1.71
C TYR A 211 2.69 25.02 -2.48
N ASP A 212 2.53 26.20 -1.89
CA ASP A 212 2.10 27.38 -2.63
C ASP A 212 3.22 27.78 -3.60
N THR A 213 3.10 27.38 -4.86
CA THR A 213 4.04 27.77 -5.91
C THR A 213 3.79 29.19 -6.44
N THR A 214 2.89 29.96 -5.84
CA THR A 214 2.53 31.32 -6.30
C THR A 214 3.02 32.46 -5.41
N SER A 215 3.56 32.20 -4.23
CA SER A 215 4.14 33.24 -3.37
C SER A 215 5.60 33.51 -3.73
N THR A 216 5.80 34.40 -4.71
CA THR A 216 6.94 35.31 -4.69
C THR A 216 6.96 36.04 -3.35
N GLU A 217 8.03 35.80 -2.57
CA GLU A 217 8.63 36.72 -1.59
C GLU A 217 7.67 37.68 -0.87
N SER A 218 6.68 37.15 -0.17
CA SER A 218 5.93 37.94 0.82
C SER A 218 5.80 37.13 2.10
N GLU A 219 6.27 37.73 3.20
CA GLU A 219 6.27 37.25 4.58
C GLU A 219 4.85 37.12 5.15
N SER A 220 3.94 36.44 4.44
CA SER A 220 2.68 35.99 5.01
C SER A 220 2.98 34.72 5.80
N GLU A 221 2.62 34.73 7.09
CA GLU A 221 2.63 33.55 7.98
C GLU A 221 1.93 32.39 7.28
N SER A 222 2.70 31.52 6.62
CA SER A 222 2.19 30.30 6.03
C SER A 222 1.78 29.41 7.20
N LEU A 223 0.52 28.95 7.19
CA LEU A 223 0.05 27.95 8.13
C LEU A 223 1.06 26.79 8.17
N PRO A 224 1.39 26.25 9.35
CA PRO A 224 2.35 25.16 9.43
C PRO A 224 1.87 24.01 8.54
N PRO A 225 2.77 23.39 7.76
CA PRO A 225 2.41 22.28 6.89
C PRO A 225 1.77 21.17 7.73
N ARG A 226 0.75 20.53 7.17
CA ARG A 226 0.06 19.42 7.86
C ARG A 226 1.08 18.35 8.24
N THR A 227 0.89 17.76 9.41
CA THR A 227 1.70 16.63 9.85
C THR A 227 1.07 15.32 9.39
N LYS A 228 1.90 14.28 9.34
CA LYS A 228 1.47 12.91 9.06
C LYS A 228 0.32 12.49 10.00
N ASP A 229 0.51 12.73 11.29
CA ASP A 229 -0.46 12.38 12.34
C ASP A 229 -1.81 13.09 12.16
N GLN A 230 -1.82 14.34 11.68
CA GLN A 230 -3.07 15.07 11.41
C GLN A 230 -3.86 14.45 10.26
N ASP A 231 -3.20 13.99 9.20
CA ASP A 231 -3.87 13.33 8.07
C ASP A 231 -4.36 11.93 8.42
N GLN A 232 -3.58 11.20 9.20
CA GLN A 232 -4.00 9.92 9.75
C GLN A 232 -5.22 10.08 10.66
N LEU A 233 -5.23 11.10 11.52
CA LEU A 233 -6.37 11.38 12.40
C LEU A 233 -7.62 11.73 11.60
N GLU A 234 -7.52 12.60 10.60
CA GLU A 234 -8.67 12.96 9.75
C GLU A 234 -9.26 11.74 9.02
N ILE A 235 -8.41 10.83 8.52
CA ILE A 235 -8.88 9.55 7.94
C ILE A 235 -9.71 8.77 8.99
N LEU A 236 -9.17 8.62 10.20
CA LEU A 236 -9.83 7.87 11.27
C LEU A 236 -11.15 8.52 11.70
N GLU A 237 -11.19 9.84 11.85
CA GLU A 237 -12.40 10.60 12.19
C GLU A 237 -13.49 10.45 11.12
N VAL A 238 -13.13 10.52 9.84
CA VAL A 238 -14.06 10.32 8.72
C VAL A 238 -14.63 8.90 8.72
N LEU A 239 -13.79 7.88 8.93
CA LEU A 239 -14.24 6.49 9.00
C LEU A 239 -15.12 6.22 10.24
N GLY A 240 -14.75 6.81 11.38
CA GLY A 240 -15.51 6.76 12.62
C GLY A 240 -16.90 7.36 12.46
N ALA A 241 -16.97 8.58 11.91
CA ALA A 241 -18.22 9.27 11.60
C ALA A 241 -19.11 8.46 10.65
N ALA A 242 -18.54 7.93 9.55
CA ALA A 242 -19.28 7.09 8.62
C ALA A 242 -19.82 5.82 9.28
N SER A 243 -19.02 5.16 10.12
CA SER A 243 -19.44 3.94 10.82
C SER A 243 -20.59 4.18 11.82
N SER A 244 -20.65 5.38 12.38
CA SER A 244 -21.67 5.80 13.35
C SER A 244 -23.00 6.16 12.70
N ASP A 245 -23.03 6.41 11.38
CA ASP A 245 -24.27 6.69 10.66
C ASP A 245 -25.16 5.43 10.59
N PRO A 246 -26.44 5.51 10.97
CA PRO A 246 -27.37 4.38 10.90
C PRO A 246 -27.56 3.82 9.49
N SER A 247 -27.36 4.64 8.47
CA SER A 247 -27.52 4.28 7.05
C SER A 247 -26.28 3.59 6.50
N PHE A 248 -25.16 3.57 7.23
CA PHE A 248 -23.92 2.94 6.80
C PHE A 248 -23.93 1.44 7.09
N PRO A 249 -24.00 0.57 6.07
CA PRO A 249 -24.26 -0.85 6.24
C PRO A 249 -23.01 -1.73 6.28
N PHE A 250 -21.82 -1.14 6.13
CA PHE A 250 -20.57 -1.87 5.98
C PHE A 250 -19.81 -1.97 7.30
N ARG A 251 -18.98 -3.02 7.42
CA ARG A 251 -17.95 -3.14 8.45
C ARG A 251 -16.62 -2.63 7.89
N ILE A 252 -15.84 -1.93 8.71
CA ILE A 252 -14.57 -1.32 8.33
C ILE A 252 -13.44 -2.04 9.06
N LEU A 253 -12.50 -2.60 8.30
CA LEU A 253 -11.22 -3.07 8.80
C LEU A 253 -10.17 -2.00 8.53
N VAL A 254 -9.50 -1.56 9.59
CA VAL A 254 -8.37 -0.62 9.51
C VAL A 254 -7.13 -1.35 9.98
N ALA A 255 -6.11 -1.46 9.12
CA ALA A 255 -4.81 -1.99 9.51
C ALA A 255 -3.78 -0.87 9.62
N SER A 256 -3.08 -0.80 10.75
CA SER A 256 -1.96 0.12 10.93
C SER A 256 -0.97 -0.37 11.97
N ARG A 257 0.20 0.28 12.06
CA ARG A 257 1.09 0.13 13.22
C ARG A 257 0.51 0.83 14.46
N PRO A 258 0.89 0.44 15.69
CA PRO A 258 0.46 1.09 16.92
C PRO A 258 1.18 2.43 17.16
N GLU A 259 1.25 3.29 16.14
CA GLU A 259 1.72 4.69 16.28
C GLU A 259 0.79 5.43 17.26
N ARG A 260 1.29 6.54 17.83
CA ARG A 260 0.60 7.28 18.90
C ARG A 260 -0.84 7.65 18.53
N VAL A 261 -1.05 8.22 17.33
CA VAL A 261 -2.37 8.65 16.84
C VAL A 261 -3.40 7.52 16.87
N PHE A 262 -3.05 6.31 16.45
CA PHE A 262 -3.99 5.18 16.44
C PHE A 262 -4.27 4.67 17.85
N ARG A 263 -3.24 4.61 18.71
CA ARG A 263 -3.42 4.20 20.10
C ARG A 263 -4.35 5.15 20.84
N GLU A 264 -4.17 6.46 20.68
CA GLU A 264 -5.03 7.48 21.30
C GLU A 264 -6.46 7.45 20.71
N PHE A 265 -6.60 7.31 19.39
CA PHE A 265 -7.92 7.29 18.74
C PHE A 265 -8.77 6.07 19.13
N PHE A 266 -8.15 4.88 19.21
CA PHE A 266 -8.84 3.62 19.55
C PHE A 266 -8.79 3.29 21.04
N ASP A 267 -8.26 4.17 21.88
CA ASP A 267 -8.17 3.96 23.32
C ASP A 267 -9.58 3.88 23.94
N PRO A 268 -9.92 2.76 24.61
CA PRO A 268 -11.18 2.63 25.34
C PRO A 268 -11.33 3.62 26.50
N GLU A 269 -10.22 4.07 27.12
CA GLU A 269 -10.29 5.04 28.24
C GLU A 269 -10.65 6.44 27.75
N SER A 270 -10.19 6.79 26.55
CA SER A 270 -10.52 8.06 25.88
C SER A 270 -11.94 8.09 25.30
N ASN A 271 -12.62 6.94 25.18
CA ASN A 271 -13.94 6.81 24.56
C ASN A 271 -14.92 6.01 25.44
N PRO A 272 -15.85 6.67 26.17
CA PRO A 272 -16.77 6.00 27.09
C PRO A 272 -17.73 4.99 26.41
N THR A 273 -17.87 5.07 25.08
CA THR A 273 -18.59 4.12 24.25
C THR A 273 -17.64 3.57 23.19
N PRO A 274 -17.08 2.36 23.38
CA PRO A 274 -16.13 1.78 22.45
C PRO A 274 -16.77 1.50 21.08
N PHE A 275 -16.41 2.28 20.05
CA PHE A 275 -16.94 2.14 18.70
C PHE A 275 -16.17 1.13 17.84
N ALA A 276 -15.00 0.67 18.31
CA ALA A 276 -14.12 -0.24 17.60
C ALA A 276 -13.68 -1.45 18.45
N GLN A 277 -13.26 -2.53 17.77
CA GLN A 277 -12.56 -3.67 18.36
C GLN A 277 -11.07 -3.60 18.00
N LYS A 278 -10.17 -3.85 18.96
CA LYS A 278 -8.73 -4.03 18.70
C LYS A 278 -8.44 -5.50 18.45
N LEU A 279 -7.61 -5.80 17.46
CA LEU A 279 -6.99 -7.10 17.24
C LEU A 279 -5.49 -6.87 16.97
N ASP A 280 -4.63 -7.33 17.87
CA ASP A 280 -3.19 -7.20 17.78
C ASP A 280 -2.57 -8.49 17.23
N LEU A 281 -1.98 -8.43 16.03
CA LEU A 281 -1.37 -9.60 15.39
C LEU A 281 -0.11 -10.11 16.10
N HIS A 282 0.45 -9.33 17.02
CA HIS A 282 1.62 -9.69 17.80
C HIS A 282 1.25 -10.18 19.21
N GLU A 283 0.28 -9.53 19.86
CA GLU A 283 -0.13 -9.89 21.23
C GLU A 283 -1.19 -11.01 21.24
N ASP A 284 -2.19 -10.96 20.35
CA ASP A 284 -3.34 -11.87 20.40
C ASP A 284 -3.10 -13.20 19.66
N TYR A 285 -2.05 -13.26 18.83
CA TYR A 285 -1.76 -14.42 17.99
C TYR A 285 -0.28 -14.79 18.04
N ASN A 286 0.01 -16.06 18.34
CA ASN A 286 1.37 -16.58 18.29
C ASN A 286 1.84 -16.78 16.83
N ALA A 287 2.66 -15.85 16.35
CA ALA A 287 3.23 -15.89 15.01
C ALA A 287 4.29 -17.00 14.83
N ASP A 288 4.89 -17.55 15.90
CA ASP A 288 6.01 -18.49 15.79
C ASP A 288 5.60 -19.82 15.15
N SER A 289 4.38 -20.28 15.43
CA SER A 289 3.82 -21.48 14.79
C SER A 289 3.64 -21.28 13.29
N ASP A 290 3.09 -20.13 12.89
CA ASP A 290 2.92 -19.80 11.47
C ASP A 290 4.27 -19.56 10.77
N ILE A 291 5.24 -18.93 11.44
CA ILE A 291 6.59 -18.71 10.92
C ILE A 291 7.31 -20.05 10.74
N THR A 292 7.10 -21.01 11.65
CA THR A 292 7.62 -22.38 11.53
C THR A 292 7.08 -23.05 10.27
N LEU A 293 5.76 -23.04 10.08
CA LEU A 293 5.10 -23.59 8.87
C LEU A 293 5.62 -22.91 7.59
N PHE A 294 5.75 -21.58 7.62
CA PHE A 294 6.33 -20.83 6.50
C PHE A 294 7.75 -21.29 6.18
N PHE A 295 8.63 -21.41 7.18
CA PHE A 295 9.99 -21.89 6.97
C PHE A 295 10.01 -23.33 6.43
N GLU A 296 9.25 -24.25 7.00
CA GLU A 296 9.19 -25.65 6.55
C GLU A 296 8.79 -25.76 5.07
N ALA A 297 7.77 -25.00 4.65
CA ALA A 297 7.33 -24.94 3.27
C ALA A 297 8.42 -24.36 2.34
N GLN A 298 9.04 -23.24 2.74
CA GLN A 298 10.06 -22.57 1.93
C GLN A 298 11.37 -23.36 1.85
N PHE A 299 11.83 -23.97 2.94
CA PHE A 299 12.99 -24.86 2.94
C PHE A 299 12.74 -26.09 2.06
N SER A 300 11.54 -26.67 2.11
CA SER A 300 11.16 -27.77 1.23
C SER A 300 11.17 -27.38 -0.26
N ARG A 301 10.79 -26.13 -0.57
CA ARG A 301 10.88 -25.57 -1.93
C ARG A 301 12.34 -25.38 -2.36
N ILE A 302 13.18 -24.73 -1.54
CA ILE A 302 14.61 -24.51 -1.84
C ILE A 302 15.33 -25.84 -2.00
N ARG A 303 15.05 -26.83 -1.14
CA ARG A 303 15.64 -28.17 -1.22
C ARG A 303 15.41 -28.82 -2.59
N ARG A 304 14.17 -28.75 -3.09
CA ARG A 304 13.82 -29.27 -4.42
C ARG A 304 14.51 -28.49 -5.55
N ARG A 305 14.54 -27.16 -5.46
CA ARG A 305 15.14 -26.29 -6.47
C ARG A 305 16.65 -26.50 -6.64
N TYR A 306 17.37 -26.64 -5.52
CA TYR A 306 18.83 -26.76 -5.49
C TYR A 306 19.32 -28.21 -5.30
N ASN A 307 18.41 -29.18 -5.33
CA ASN A 307 18.68 -30.62 -5.16
C ASN A 307 19.48 -30.94 -3.88
N LEU A 308 19.13 -30.29 -2.77
CA LEU A 308 19.78 -30.44 -1.47
C LEU A 308 19.28 -31.72 -0.74
N PRO A 309 20.08 -32.29 0.18
CA PRO A 309 19.71 -33.52 0.88
C PRO A 309 18.50 -33.32 1.80
N SER A 310 17.77 -34.40 2.10
CA SER A 310 16.61 -34.39 3.01
C SER A 310 16.96 -33.95 4.44
N SER A 311 18.22 -34.11 4.84
CA SER A 311 18.79 -33.65 6.11
C SER A 311 19.05 -32.15 6.18
N TRP A 312 18.77 -31.39 5.09
CA TRP A 312 18.84 -29.94 5.07
C TRP A 312 17.42 -29.35 5.13
N PRO A 313 17.17 -28.32 5.97
CA PRO A 313 18.14 -27.60 6.82
C PRO A 313 18.59 -28.43 8.04
N PRO A 314 19.74 -28.09 8.68
CA PRO A 314 20.24 -28.80 9.85
C PRO A 314 19.21 -28.82 11.00
N PRO A 315 19.21 -29.87 11.85
CA PRO A 315 18.35 -29.91 13.03
C PRO A 315 18.51 -28.65 13.90
N GLY A 316 17.38 -28.10 14.37
CA GLY A 316 17.35 -26.87 15.17
C GLY A 316 17.45 -25.57 14.37
N ALA A 317 17.84 -25.59 13.08
CA ALA A 317 17.97 -24.38 12.28
C ALA A 317 16.66 -23.60 12.15
N ILE A 318 15.54 -24.29 11.90
CA ILE A 318 14.22 -23.64 11.82
C ILE A 318 13.86 -22.99 13.15
N GLN A 319 14.06 -23.70 14.27
CA GLN A 319 13.77 -23.16 15.61
C GLN A 319 14.59 -21.90 15.90
N THR A 320 15.90 -21.91 15.63
CA THR A 320 16.75 -20.72 15.79
C THR A 320 16.28 -19.56 14.92
N LEU A 321 15.85 -19.81 13.68
CA LEU A 321 15.34 -18.77 12.81
C LEU A 321 13.98 -18.22 13.26
N VAL A 322 13.12 -19.06 13.84
CA VAL A 322 11.84 -18.65 14.44
C VAL A 322 12.08 -17.76 15.66
N GLU A 323 12.97 -18.18 16.56
CA GLU A 323 13.38 -17.40 17.73
C GLU A 323 13.94 -16.02 17.30
N ASN A 324 14.82 -16.01 16.29
CA ASN A 324 15.38 -14.77 15.74
C ASN A 324 14.33 -13.90 15.03
N ALA A 325 13.28 -14.49 14.46
CA ALA A 325 12.22 -13.73 13.82
C ALA A 325 11.40 -12.93 14.83
N SER A 326 11.33 -13.37 16.10
CA SER A 326 10.63 -12.66 17.18
C SER A 326 9.22 -12.20 16.76
N GLY A 327 8.46 -13.13 16.15
CA GLY A 327 7.11 -12.89 15.64
C GLY A 327 6.99 -12.05 14.35
N GLN A 328 8.11 -11.72 13.67
CA GLN A 328 8.11 -10.89 12.47
C GLN A 328 8.39 -11.70 11.20
N PHE A 329 7.35 -11.84 10.37
CA PHE A 329 7.43 -12.47 9.05
C PHE A 329 8.44 -11.82 8.11
N ILE A 330 8.71 -10.52 8.27
CA ILE A 330 9.71 -9.85 7.43
C ILE A 330 11.11 -10.47 7.59
N TYR A 331 11.49 -10.88 8.79
CA TYR A 331 12.75 -11.57 9.02
C TYR A 331 12.77 -12.89 8.24
N ALA A 332 11.74 -13.71 8.44
CA ALA A 332 11.62 -15.00 7.76
C ALA A 332 11.61 -14.87 6.23
N ALA A 333 10.83 -13.94 5.69
CA ALA A 333 10.78 -13.68 4.26
C ALA A 333 12.11 -13.16 3.71
N THR A 334 12.84 -12.33 4.46
CA THR A 334 14.15 -11.81 4.05
C THR A 334 15.21 -12.92 4.05
N VAL A 335 15.21 -13.79 5.06
CA VAL A 335 16.07 -15.00 5.10
C VAL A 335 15.81 -15.86 3.87
N ILE A 336 14.54 -16.21 3.62
CA ILE A 336 14.21 -17.07 2.47
C ILE A 336 14.61 -16.42 1.14
N ARG A 337 14.37 -15.11 0.95
CA ARG A 337 14.85 -14.40 -0.25
C ARG A 337 16.37 -14.50 -0.37
N PHE A 338 17.10 -14.23 0.71
CA PHE A 338 18.56 -14.28 0.71
C PHE A 338 19.10 -15.67 0.34
N LEU A 339 18.46 -16.74 0.83
CA LEU A 339 18.83 -18.11 0.47
C LEU A 339 18.47 -18.49 -0.97
N ASP A 340 17.39 -17.93 -1.53
CA ASP A 340 16.85 -18.34 -2.83
C ASP A 340 17.39 -17.51 -4.01
N THR A 341 17.81 -16.27 -3.78
CA THR A 341 18.32 -15.34 -4.80
C THR A 341 19.82 -15.06 -4.70
N GLY A 342 20.52 -15.69 -3.75
CA GLY A 342 21.98 -15.64 -3.67
C GLY A 342 22.64 -16.36 -4.86
N HIS A 343 22.84 -15.67 -5.98
CA HIS A 343 23.41 -16.27 -7.19
C HIS A 343 24.90 -16.58 -7.09
N ARG A 344 25.60 -16.03 -6.08
CA ARG A 344 27.05 -16.18 -5.90
C ARG A 344 27.44 -17.28 -4.91
N GLU A 345 26.59 -17.59 -3.94
CA GLU A 345 26.88 -18.57 -2.88
C GLU A 345 25.74 -19.60 -2.74
N PRO A 346 26.06 -20.88 -2.48
CA PRO A 346 25.03 -21.90 -2.33
C PRO A 346 24.17 -21.66 -1.08
N PRO A 347 22.87 -21.99 -1.09
CA PRO A 347 21.96 -21.76 0.04
C PRO A 347 22.45 -22.33 1.37
N LYS A 348 23.24 -23.41 1.32
CA LYS A 348 23.85 -24.03 2.51
C LYS A 348 24.84 -23.08 3.22
N ALA A 349 25.73 -22.43 2.48
CA ALA A 349 26.72 -21.51 3.05
C ALA A 349 26.05 -20.27 3.63
N LEU A 350 25.05 -19.73 2.92
CA LEU A 350 24.27 -18.58 3.36
C LEU A 350 23.50 -18.87 4.65
N LEU A 351 22.87 -20.05 4.76
CA LEU A 351 22.17 -20.46 5.98
C LEU A 351 23.15 -20.60 7.16
N GLU A 352 24.31 -21.23 6.95
CA GLU A 352 25.34 -21.34 7.98
C GLU A 352 25.85 -19.97 8.46
N ALA A 353 25.98 -19.00 7.55
CA ALA A 353 26.34 -17.63 7.89
C ALA A 353 25.28 -16.94 8.76
N ILE A 354 23.99 -17.11 8.43
CA ILE A 354 22.88 -16.56 9.22
C ILE A 354 22.82 -17.18 10.63
N LEU A 355 22.92 -18.50 10.73
CA LEU A 355 22.82 -19.19 12.02
C LEU A 355 23.97 -18.82 12.98
N LYS A 356 25.16 -18.50 12.45
CA LYS A 356 26.30 -18.02 13.26
C LYS A 356 26.08 -16.62 13.85
N LEU A 357 25.17 -15.80 13.30
CA LEU A 357 24.88 -14.45 13.78
C LEU A 357 23.95 -14.46 15.01
N GLY A 358 22.93 -15.34 15.00
CA GLY A 358 21.91 -15.40 16.06
C GLY A 358 22.44 -15.78 17.44
N ALA A 359 23.60 -16.44 17.52
CA ALA A 359 24.17 -16.93 18.78
C ALA A 359 24.72 -15.83 19.73
N LYS A 360 24.68 -14.54 19.36
CA LYS A 360 25.45 -13.49 20.06
C LYS A 360 24.64 -12.35 20.69
N VAL A 361 23.31 -12.28 20.58
CA VAL A 361 22.60 -11.06 21.01
C VAL A 361 21.28 -11.35 21.73
N ASN A 362 21.31 -11.23 23.06
CA ASN A 362 20.10 -11.04 23.87
C ASN A 362 19.74 -9.55 23.83
N SER A 363 18.73 -9.17 23.05
CA SER A 363 18.23 -7.80 22.97
C SER A 363 16.73 -7.78 23.26
N THR A 364 16.28 -6.74 23.96
CA THR A 364 14.85 -6.45 24.19
C THR A 364 14.18 -5.79 22.98
N ASN A 365 14.94 -5.35 21.97
CA ASN A 365 14.38 -4.76 20.76
C ASN A 365 14.02 -5.87 19.76
N PRO A 366 12.73 -6.07 19.44
CA PRO A 366 12.30 -7.14 18.53
C PRO A 366 12.88 -6.96 17.11
N LEU A 367 13.20 -5.73 16.68
CA LEU A 367 13.80 -5.47 15.36
C LEU A 367 15.31 -5.73 15.32
N LYS A 368 15.97 -6.01 16.45
CA LYS A 368 17.44 -6.10 16.49
C LYS A 368 17.99 -7.21 15.60
N GLN A 369 17.33 -8.37 15.58
CA GLN A 369 17.73 -9.48 14.72
C GLN A 369 17.53 -9.17 13.24
N LEU A 370 16.49 -8.40 12.90
CA LEU A 370 16.27 -7.89 11.56
C LEU A 370 17.35 -6.90 11.15
N ASP A 371 17.76 -5.99 12.05
CA ASP A 371 18.83 -5.03 11.80
C ASP A 371 20.18 -5.74 11.57
N ILE A 372 20.48 -6.77 12.37
CA ILE A 372 21.69 -7.61 12.18
C ILE A 372 21.64 -8.30 10.80
N LEU A 373 20.47 -8.81 10.40
CA LEU A 373 20.30 -9.43 9.09
C LEU A 373 20.50 -8.41 7.96
N TYR A 374 19.96 -7.20 8.07
CA TYR A 374 20.17 -6.13 7.10
C TYR A 374 21.65 -5.74 6.98
N SER A 375 22.32 -5.46 8.12
CA SER A 375 23.75 -5.18 8.13
C SER A 375 24.55 -6.28 7.44
N ARG A 376 24.28 -7.55 7.78
CA ARG A 376 24.98 -8.68 7.18
C ARG A 376 24.82 -8.74 5.65
N ILE A 377 23.60 -8.53 5.16
CA ILE A 377 23.33 -8.59 3.72
C ILE A 377 24.02 -7.42 3.03
N LEU A 378 23.96 -6.20 3.58
CA LEU A 378 24.63 -5.02 3.05
C LEU A 378 26.16 -5.19 3.03
N GLU A 379 26.73 -5.78 4.07
CA GLU A 379 28.15 -6.13 4.17
C GLU A 379 28.60 -7.19 3.15
N SER A 380 27.67 -7.89 2.48
CA SER A 380 28.00 -8.79 1.36
C SER A 380 28.23 -8.05 0.04
N SER A 381 27.93 -6.75 -0.02
CA SER A 381 28.31 -5.92 -1.16
C SER A 381 29.82 -5.64 -1.15
N PRO A 382 30.48 -5.54 -2.32
CA PRO A 382 31.88 -5.13 -2.43
C PRO A 382 32.18 -3.76 -1.80
N ASP A 383 31.24 -2.82 -1.87
CA ASP A 383 31.30 -1.52 -1.21
C ASP A 383 29.95 -1.20 -0.54
N PRO A 384 29.79 -1.58 0.75
CA PRO A 384 28.54 -1.36 1.47
C PRO A 384 28.15 0.13 1.58
N PRO A 385 29.05 1.08 1.94
CA PRO A 385 28.73 2.50 1.96
C PRO A 385 28.17 3.03 0.63
N ILE A 386 28.80 2.72 -0.51
CA ILE A 386 28.31 3.18 -1.82
C ILE A 386 26.96 2.51 -2.15
N SER A 387 26.80 1.22 -1.84
CA SER A 387 25.53 0.51 -2.07
C SER A 387 24.36 1.12 -1.29
N VAL A 388 24.60 1.53 -0.05
CA VAL A 388 23.60 2.26 0.75
C VAL A 388 23.25 3.60 0.11
N ARG A 389 24.25 4.35 -0.39
CA ARG A 389 23.99 5.60 -1.12
C ARG A 389 23.13 5.37 -2.36
N TRP A 390 23.46 4.36 -3.18
CA TRP A 390 22.66 3.96 -4.34
C TRP A 390 21.21 3.64 -3.96
N ILE A 391 21.00 2.77 -2.99
CA ILE A 391 19.66 2.38 -2.52
C ILE A 391 18.86 3.61 -2.07
N ARG A 392 19.49 4.52 -1.31
CA ARG A 392 18.81 5.73 -0.81
C ARG A 392 18.52 6.75 -1.90
N VAL A 393 19.40 6.92 -2.90
CA VAL A 393 19.12 7.79 -4.05
C VAL A 393 18.03 7.21 -4.93
N ILE A 394 18.08 5.90 -5.22
CA ILE A 394 17.02 5.21 -5.96
C ILE A 394 15.67 5.46 -5.29
N ASN A 395 15.63 5.28 -3.98
CA ASN A 395 14.43 5.53 -3.21
C ASN A 395 13.98 7.01 -3.26
N LEU A 396 14.90 7.95 -3.07
CA LEU A 396 14.59 9.38 -3.15
C LEU A 396 13.99 9.78 -4.50
N ILE A 397 14.52 9.24 -5.60
CA ILE A 397 14.02 9.51 -6.95
C ILE A 397 12.67 8.81 -7.19
N ASN A 398 12.50 7.58 -6.71
CA ASN A 398 11.20 6.89 -6.77
C ASN A 398 10.09 7.65 -6.04
N LEU A 399 10.43 8.43 -5.02
CA LEU A 399 9.51 9.27 -4.26
C LEU A 399 9.38 10.71 -4.80
N ARG A 400 10.16 11.11 -5.82
CA ARG A 400 10.14 12.47 -6.37
C ARG A 400 8.98 12.65 -7.36
N HIS A 401 8.25 13.76 -7.19
CA HIS A 401 7.18 14.17 -8.09
C HIS A 401 7.27 15.65 -8.44
N VAL A 402 6.74 15.97 -9.62
CA VAL A 402 6.39 17.34 -10.02
C VAL A 402 4.89 17.47 -9.84
N VAL A 403 4.44 18.48 -9.11
CA VAL A 403 3.01 18.75 -8.84
C VAL A 403 2.23 18.73 -10.16
N GLY A 404 1.16 17.92 -10.22
CA GLY A 404 0.26 17.85 -11.37
C GLY A 404 0.65 16.89 -12.51
N ARG A 405 1.70 16.07 -12.37
CA ARG A 405 1.99 14.98 -13.31
C ARG A 405 2.43 13.70 -12.60
N ASP A 406 1.79 12.58 -12.94
CA ASP A 406 2.33 11.24 -12.67
C ASP A 406 3.62 11.08 -13.48
N VAL A 407 4.76 11.35 -12.86
CA VAL A 407 6.06 11.08 -13.46
C VAL A 407 6.28 9.58 -13.35
N PRO A 408 6.48 8.86 -14.48
CA PRO A 408 6.81 7.45 -14.44
C PRO A 408 8.06 7.25 -13.61
N LYS A 409 8.06 6.20 -12.79
CA LYS A 409 9.22 5.76 -12.04
C LYS A 409 10.43 5.62 -12.98
N ALA A 410 11.61 6.11 -12.56
CA ALA A 410 12.80 6.02 -13.38
C ALA A 410 13.18 4.56 -13.65
N SER A 411 13.55 4.26 -14.90
CA SER A 411 14.03 2.94 -15.28
C SER A 411 15.35 2.60 -14.57
N ALA A 412 15.64 1.32 -14.38
CA ALA A 412 16.90 0.90 -13.79
C ALA A 412 18.09 1.35 -14.64
N LEU A 413 17.95 1.37 -15.97
CA LEU A 413 18.96 1.90 -16.89
C LEU A 413 19.24 3.37 -16.61
N SER A 414 18.20 4.20 -16.47
CA SER A 414 18.36 5.62 -16.14
C SER A 414 19.05 5.84 -14.79
N MET A 415 18.70 5.01 -13.79
CA MET A 415 19.35 5.06 -12.48
C MET A 415 20.83 4.66 -12.56
N ASN A 416 21.15 3.64 -13.36
CA ASN A 416 22.54 3.20 -13.57
C ASN A 416 23.36 4.30 -14.24
N THR A 417 22.82 4.94 -15.29
CA THR A 417 23.49 6.06 -15.97
C THR A 417 23.71 7.26 -15.04
N LEU A 418 22.78 7.52 -14.11
CA LEU A 418 22.88 8.62 -13.17
C LEU A 418 23.94 8.37 -12.08
N LEU A 419 24.01 7.14 -11.58
CA LEU A 419 24.76 6.84 -10.35
C LEU A 419 26.12 6.19 -10.60
N ALA A 420 26.32 5.54 -11.75
CA ALA A 420 27.59 4.91 -12.09
C ALA A 420 28.65 5.97 -12.39
N ASP A 421 29.87 5.72 -11.93
CA ASP A 421 31.02 6.57 -12.25
C ASP A 421 31.48 6.36 -13.70
N ASP A 422 31.31 5.14 -14.20
CA ASP A 422 31.57 4.75 -15.59
C ASP A 422 30.30 4.12 -16.22
N PRO A 423 29.71 4.70 -17.27
CA PRO A 423 28.50 4.18 -17.94
C PRO A 423 28.69 2.81 -18.58
N GLU A 424 29.92 2.46 -18.96
CA GLU A 424 30.23 1.15 -19.55
C GLU A 424 30.47 0.08 -18.48
N SER A 425 30.59 0.48 -17.22
CA SER A 425 30.80 -0.43 -16.10
C SER A 425 29.49 -1.09 -15.65
N SER A 426 29.60 -2.36 -15.23
CA SER A 426 28.50 -3.07 -14.57
C SER A 426 28.44 -2.75 -13.06
N GLU A 427 28.63 -1.48 -12.68
CA GLU A 427 28.73 -1.05 -11.27
C GLU A 427 27.46 -1.38 -10.48
N ALA A 428 26.28 -1.18 -11.06
CA ALA A 428 25.01 -1.52 -10.43
C ALA A 428 24.92 -3.02 -10.08
N GLU A 429 25.33 -3.90 -11.00
CA GLU A 429 25.38 -5.35 -10.77
C GLU A 429 26.47 -5.71 -9.75
N HIS A 430 27.60 -5.01 -9.78
CA HIS A 430 28.69 -5.20 -8.84
C HIS A 430 28.26 -4.92 -7.40
N LEU A 431 27.60 -3.78 -7.18
CA LEU A 431 27.17 -3.26 -5.87
C LEU A 431 25.87 -3.90 -5.37
N LEU A 432 24.86 -4.01 -6.24
CA LEU A 432 23.50 -4.40 -5.85
C LEU A 432 23.22 -5.89 -6.06
N GLY A 433 24.01 -6.59 -6.88
CA GLY A 433 23.75 -8.00 -7.25
C GLY A 433 23.82 -9.00 -6.08
N SER A 434 24.41 -8.65 -4.93
CA SER A 434 24.32 -9.47 -3.70
C SER A 434 23.14 -9.09 -2.80
N LEU A 435 22.43 -8.01 -3.11
CA LEU A 435 21.42 -7.38 -2.27
C LEU A 435 19.98 -7.71 -2.70
N HIS A 436 19.78 -8.69 -3.58
CA HIS A 436 18.46 -9.10 -4.12
C HIS A 436 17.39 -9.44 -3.08
N SER A 437 17.78 -9.72 -1.82
CA SER A 437 16.84 -9.95 -0.72
C SER A 437 16.26 -8.66 -0.12
N LEU A 438 16.91 -7.52 -0.37
CA LEU A 438 16.55 -6.18 0.08
C LEU A 438 15.99 -5.30 -1.04
N ILE A 439 16.56 -5.42 -2.25
CA ILE A 439 16.17 -4.68 -3.46
C ILE A 439 15.67 -5.62 -4.55
N ARG A 440 14.60 -5.22 -5.25
CA ARG A 440 14.11 -5.85 -6.46
C ARG A 440 14.86 -5.27 -7.65
N ILE A 441 15.73 -6.08 -8.23
CA ILE A 441 16.53 -5.73 -9.40
C ILE A 441 15.81 -6.27 -10.63
N PRO A 442 15.43 -5.41 -11.60
CA PRO A 442 14.81 -5.89 -12.83
C PRO A 442 15.80 -6.73 -13.66
N PRO A 443 15.32 -7.78 -14.34
CA PRO A 443 16.14 -8.56 -15.25
C PRO A 443 16.81 -7.66 -16.31
N PRO A 444 18.01 -7.99 -16.81
CA PRO A 444 18.72 -7.19 -17.80
C PRO A 444 17.88 -6.79 -19.02
N SER A 445 16.95 -7.66 -19.46
CA SER A 445 16.04 -7.38 -20.58
C SER A 445 15.06 -6.23 -20.33
N ASP A 446 14.73 -5.96 -19.07
CA ASP A 446 13.64 -5.07 -18.67
C ASP A 446 14.16 -3.77 -18.05
N GLN A 447 15.48 -3.64 -17.86
CA GLN A 447 16.08 -2.49 -17.16
C GLN A 447 15.81 -1.14 -17.85
N ALA A 448 15.53 -1.13 -19.16
CA ALA A 448 15.18 0.07 -19.91
C ALA A 448 13.76 0.59 -19.59
N THR A 449 12.86 -0.27 -19.11
CA THR A 449 11.44 0.06 -18.87
C THR A 449 11.02 -0.08 -17.42
N THR A 450 11.74 -0.86 -16.64
CA THR A 450 11.40 -1.17 -15.25
C THR A 450 12.47 -0.61 -14.31
N GLY A 451 12.03 0.07 -13.26
CA GLY A 451 12.89 0.63 -12.21
C GLY A 451 13.19 -0.36 -11.08
N TYR A 452 14.18 -0.02 -10.25
CA TYR A 452 14.47 -0.74 -9.00
C TYR A 452 13.37 -0.55 -7.95
N ASP A 453 12.94 -1.63 -7.29
CA ASP A 453 11.93 -1.62 -6.22
C ASP A 453 12.47 -2.14 -4.88
N PHE A 454 11.70 -1.98 -3.81
CA PHE A 454 12.08 -2.44 -2.47
C PHE A 454 10.98 -3.32 -1.86
N TYR A 455 11.36 -4.25 -0.99
CA TYR A 455 10.39 -5.18 -0.39
C TYR A 455 9.65 -4.60 0.81
N HIS A 456 10.26 -3.69 1.58
CA HIS A 456 9.64 -3.23 2.82
C HIS A 456 10.19 -1.91 3.37
N LYS A 457 9.31 -1.12 4.02
CA LYS A 457 9.57 0.19 4.63
C LYS A 457 10.70 0.18 5.67
N SER A 458 10.75 -0.88 6.47
CA SER A 458 11.68 -1.03 7.59
C SER A 458 13.16 -0.96 7.22
N LEU A 459 13.52 -1.24 5.96
CA LEU A 459 14.90 -1.11 5.50
C LEU A 459 15.35 0.36 5.51
N PHE A 460 14.45 1.27 5.13
CA PHE A 460 14.74 2.70 5.14
C PHE A 460 14.66 3.28 6.55
N GLU A 461 13.73 2.80 7.38
CA GLU A 461 13.73 3.10 8.82
C GLU A 461 15.02 2.63 9.51
N PHE A 462 15.68 1.59 8.98
CA PHE A 462 17.00 1.15 9.42
C PHE A 462 18.10 2.13 8.98
N PHE A 463 18.05 2.63 7.74
CA PHE A 463 19.02 3.63 7.24
C PHE A 463 18.87 5.02 7.87
N GLU A 464 17.67 5.38 8.33
CA GLU A 464 17.37 6.68 8.93
C GLU A 464 17.80 6.78 10.39
N ASP A 465 17.97 5.64 11.08
CA ASP A 465 18.39 5.61 12.49
C ASP A 465 19.87 5.20 12.61
N PRO A 466 20.76 6.12 13.04
CA PRO A 466 22.18 5.83 13.19
C PRO A 466 22.48 4.76 14.25
N HIS A 467 21.59 4.57 15.24
CA HIS A 467 21.73 3.52 16.25
C HIS A 467 21.41 2.12 15.70
N ARG A 468 20.66 2.04 14.59
CA ARG A 468 20.31 0.78 13.94
C ARG A 468 21.35 0.38 12.90
N CYS A 469 21.69 1.28 11.98
CA CYS A 469 22.61 0.99 10.87
C CYS A 469 24.09 1.23 11.16
N GLY A 470 24.43 1.91 12.26
CA GLY A 470 25.81 2.07 12.73
C GLY A 470 26.73 2.68 11.66
N ASN A 471 27.79 1.97 11.30
CA ASN A 471 28.79 2.44 10.32
C ASN A 471 28.25 2.59 8.89
N LEU A 472 27.05 2.07 8.62
CA LEU A 472 26.35 2.24 7.32
C LEU A 472 25.49 3.50 7.29
N TYR A 473 25.41 4.25 8.38
CA TYR A 473 24.68 5.52 8.41
C TYR A 473 25.33 6.54 7.50
N VAL A 474 24.52 7.21 6.69
CA VAL A 474 24.92 8.30 5.80
C VAL A 474 23.96 9.46 6.04
N GLU A 475 24.46 10.69 6.14
CA GLU A 475 23.57 11.83 6.34
C GLU A 475 22.72 12.14 5.10
N ALA A 476 21.51 12.67 5.29
CA ALA A 476 20.64 13.03 4.18
C ALA A 476 21.27 14.09 3.24
N GLY A 477 22.14 14.96 3.77
CA GLY A 477 22.93 15.91 2.99
C GLY A 477 23.89 15.21 2.03
N GLU A 478 24.61 14.20 2.50
CA GLU A 478 25.52 13.41 1.68
C GLU A 478 24.80 12.66 0.56
N ILE A 479 23.61 12.11 0.82
CA ILE A 479 22.80 11.44 -0.22
C ILE A 479 22.42 12.42 -1.33
N ARG A 480 22.04 13.66 -0.96
CA ARG A 480 21.72 14.70 -1.94
C ARG A 480 22.94 15.12 -2.75
N MET A 481 24.10 15.27 -2.11
CA MET A 481 25.36 15.58 -2.79
C MET A 481 25.75 14.46 -3.76
N PHE A 482 25.72 13.21 -3.32
CA PHE A 482 26.03 12.04 -4.15
C PHE A 482 25.15 11.98 -5.41
N MET A 483 23.84 12.21 -5.25
CA MET A 483 22.91 12.30 -6.38
C MET A 483 23.23 13.48 -7.31
N TRP A 484 23.57 14.66 -6.76
CA TRP A 484 23.87 15.84 -7.56
C TRP A 484 25.18 15.70 -8.33
N ASP A 485 26.19 15.08 -7.73
CA ASP A 485 27.46 14.78 -8.39
C ASP A 485 27.25 13.80 -9.55
N GLY A 486 26.42 12.77 -9.36
CA GLY A 486 26.01 11.85 -10.43
C GLY A 486 25.29 12.57 -11.57
N PHE A 487 24.35 13.48 -11.25
CA PHE A 487 23.66 14.30 -12.24
C PHE A 487 24.62 15.17 -13.05
N VAL A 488 25.54 15.86 -12.37
CA VAL A 488 26.57 16.70 -13.01
C VAL A 488 27.48 15.86 -13.92
N ARG A 489 27.91 14.67 -13.47
CA ARG A 489 28.69 13.74 -14.32
C ARG A 489 27.93 13.32 -15.57
N ALA A 490 26.67 12.89 -15.42
CA ALA A 490 25.84 12.47 -16.54
C ALA A 490 25.62 13.60 -17.57
N CYS A 491 25.49 14.86 -17.12
CA CYS A 491 25.37 16.01 -18.02
C CYS A 491 26.69 16.42 -18.71
N MET A 492 27.84 16.13 -18.11
CA MET A 492 29.16 16.47 -18.66
C MET A 492 29.72 15.41 -19.61
N MET A 493 29.10 14.24 -19.72
CA MET A 493 29.50 13.23 -20.71
C MET A 493 29.22 13.76 -22.13
N PRO A 494 30.23 13.77 -23.03
CA PRO A 494 30.02 14.21 -24.40
C PRO A 494 28.97 13.30 -25.05
N LEU A 495 27.96 13.89 -25.69
CA LEU A 495 27.03 13.20 -26.57
C LEU A 495 27.84 12.49 -27.66
N VAL A 496 28.15 11.21 -27.47
CA VAL A 496 28.78 10.40 -28.51
C VAL A 496 27.82 10.38 -29.68
N SER A 497 28.30 10.90 -30.80
CA SER A 497 27.61 11.05 -32.08
C SER A 497 26.91 9.76 -32.50
N LEU A 498 25.57 9.81 -32.59
CA LEU A 498 24.83 9.02 -33.56
C LEU A 498 25.24 9.51 -34.96
N GLN A 499 26.34 8.98 -35.52
CA GLN A 499 26.53 9.03 -36.96
C GLN A 499 25.58 8.00 -37.58
N PRO A 500 24.73 8.38 -38.56
CA PRO A 500 24.04 7.41 -39.37
C PRO A 500 25.05 6.79 -40.33
N ASP A 501 25.19 5.46 -40.27
CA ASP A 501 25.89 4.71 -41.31
C ASP A 501 25.25 5.02 -42.67
N MET A 502 26.09 5.43 -43.61
CA MET A 502 25.73 5.81 -44.97
C MET A 502 26.30 4.79 -45.95
#